data_AF-A0A800KK22-F1
#
_entry.id   AF-A0A800KK22-F1
#
_cell.length_a   1.000
_cell.length_b   1.000
_cell.length_c   1.000
_cell.angle_alpha   90.00
_cell.angle_beta   90.00
_cell.angle_gamma   90.00
#
_symmetry.space_group_name_H-M   'P 1'
#
loop_
_entity.id
_entity.type
_entity.pdbx_description
1 polymer ?
#
loop_
_entity_poly.entity_id
_entity_poly.type
_entity_poly.pdbx_seq_one_letter_code
_entity_poly.pdbx_strand_id
1 'polypeptide(L)'
;MRMIHYFGAAAILTIISLLASAWLGISGQLEVHFRVALVTAILTIGTHSLLILFMIITGRIIREAILHRDLPDEFLAELNEFFRRKKAYPAALLGAVSIVAAGVLGTAQSALGLPPMTHMLAGVIALCVNFFAILVETQAVLANQGLVDRVAAALDEIDLELIAKGEPPADDEPDPRAKSRAAMAVCLGAWLPYLYWGLVVWRGDFSQVSIHPWLEFSIAGFLVWGLARTALASVLQEEARDS
;
A
#
# COMPACT_ATOMS: atom_id res chain seq x y z
N MET A 1 -15.63 -3.50 -4.71
CA MET A 1 -15.35 -2.07 -5.02
C MET A 1 -14.10 -2.01 -5.89
N ARG A 2 -14.12 -1.30 -7.03
CA ARG A 2 -13.01 -1.31 -8.01
C ARG A 2 -11.87 -0.39 -7.58
N MET A 3 -10.63 -0.87 -7.64
CA MET A 3 -9.47 -0.14 -7.14
C MET A 3 -9.13 1.13 -7.94
N ILE A 4 -9.57 1.17 -9.20
CA ILE A 4 -9.48 2.37 -10.03
C ILE A 4 -10.20 3.58 -9.43
N HIS A 5 -11.28 3.37 -8.64
CA HIS A 5 -11.99 4.48 -8.02
C HIS A 5 -11.16 5.11 -6.89
N TYR A 6 -10.54 4.29 -6.04
CA TYR A 6 -9.72 4.77 -4.93
C TYR A 6 -8.43 5.41 -5.44
N PHE A 7 -7.72 4.71 -6.32
CA PHE A 7 -6.49 5.23 -6.90
C PHE A 7 -6.77 6.49 -7.73
N GLY A 8 -7.82 6.48 -8.56
CA GLY A 8 -8.21 7.63 -9.37
C GLY A 8 -8.56 8.86 -8.54
N ALA A 9 -9.32 8.69 -7.46
CA ALA A 9 -9.62 9.78 -6.52
C ALA A 9 -8.35 10.33 -5.86
N ALA A 10 -7.47 9.44 -5.38
CA ALA A 10 -6.19 9.84 -4.78
C ALA A 10 -5.27 10.55 -5.78
N ALA A 11 -5.19 10.07 -7.02
CA ALA A 11 -4.41 10.66 -8.10
C ALA A 11 -4.92 12.05 -8.50
N ILE A 12 -6.24 12.21 -8.68
CA ILE A 12 -6.86 13.52 -8.98
C ILE A 12 -6.58 14.50 -7.85
N LEU A 13 -6.80 14.09 -6.60
CA LEU A 13 -6.53 14.94 -5.45
C LEU A 13 -5.04 15.34 -5.39
N THR A 14 -4.14 14.38 -5.64
CA THR A 14 -2.69 14.61 -5.69
C THR A 14 -2.32 15.63 -6.76
N ILE A 15 -2.86 15.50 -7.98
CA ILE A 15 -2.61 16.45 -9.08
C ILE A 15 -3.06 17.87 -8.69
N ILE A 16 -4.28 18.00 -8.15
CA ILE A 16 -4.82 19.30 -7.73
C ILE A 16 -3.94 19.90 -6.63
N SER A 17 -3.56 19.12 -5.62
CA SER A 17 -2.71 19.56 -4.52
C SER A 17 -1.31 19.98 -4.99
N LEU A 18 -0.70 19.24 -5.92
CA LEU A 18 0.59 19.56 -6.54
C LEU A 18 0.53 20.91 -7.27
N LEU A 19 -0.50 21.12 -8.10
CA LEU A 19 -0.70 22.38 -8.82
C LEU A 19 -0.96 23.56 -7.87
N ALA A 20 -1.81 23.37 -6.85
CA ALA A 20 -2.10 24.39 -5.86
C ALA A 20 -0.85 24.77 -5.05
N SER A 21 -0.06 23.78 -4.62
CA SER A 21 1.21 24.01 -3.92
C SER A 21 2.19 24.80 -4.79
N ALA A 22 2.37 24.41 -6.05
CA ALA A 22 3.24 25.10 -7.00
C ALA A 22 2.82 26.56 -7.21
N TRP A 23 1.52 26.81 -7.40
CA TRP A 23 0.96 28.14 -7.55
C TRP A 23 1.23 29.04 -6.34
N LEU A 24 1.05 28.51 -5.12
CA LEU A 24 1.34 29.25 -3.89
C LEU A 24 2.83 29.60 -3.77
N GLY A 25 3.71 28.69 -4.20
CA GLY A 25 5.16 28.95 -4.24
C GLY A 25 5.52 30.08 -5.21
N ILE A 26 4.97 30.04 -6.44
CA ILE A 26 5.22 31.05 -7.49
C ILE A 26 4.64 32.41 -7.11
N SER A 27 3.47 32.44 -6.46
CA SER A 27 2.83 33.69 -6.02
C SER A 27 3.45 34.31 -4.77
N GLY A 28 4.49 33.70 -4.20
CA GLY A 28 5.22 34.22 -3.04
C GLY A 28 4.50 34.05 -1.70
N GLN A 29 3.42 33.26 -1.64
CA GLN A 29 2.69 32.97 -0.39
C GLN A 29 3.40 31.88 0.41
N LEU A 30 4.65 32.12 0.82
CA LEU A 30 5.58 31.09 1.31
C LEU A 30 5.09 30.33 2.55
N GLU A 31 4.44 31.01 3.49
CA GLU A 31 3.91 30.35 4.70
C GLU A 31 2.80 29.36 4.38
N VAL A 32 1.85 29.76 3.52
CA VAL A 32 0.74 28.90 3.09
C VAL A 32 1.27 27.80 2.17
N HIS A 33 2.19 28.13 1.28
CA HIS A 33 2.89 27.16 0.42
C HIS A 33 3.51 26.05 1.26
N PHE A 34 4.26 26.36 2.32
CA PHE A 34 4.91 25.36 3.15
C PHE A 34 3.91 24.35 3.75
N ARG A 35 2.81 24.85 4.33
CA ARG A 35 1.77 24.00 4.95
C ARG A 35 1.09 23.11 3.90
N VAL A 36 0.72 23.68 2.76
CA VAL A 36 0.06 22.95 1.66
C VAL A 36 1.03 21.96 1.01
N ALA A 37 2.28 22.34 0.80
CA ALA A 37 3.32 21.49 0.21
C ALA A 37 3.61 20.26 1.07
N LEU A 38 3.64 20.40 2.40
CA LEU A 38 3.84 19.27 3.31
C LEU A 38 2.70 18.25 3.18
N VAL A 39 1.44 18.70 3.24
CA VAL A 39 0.27 17.84 3.06
C VAL A 39 0.27 17.20 1.67
N THR A 40 0.63 17.97 0.65
CA THR A 40 0.74 17.51 -0.74
C THR A 40 1.80 16.42 -0.88
N ALA A 41 2.96 16.57 -0.25
CA ALA A 41 4.03 15.58 -0.29
C ALA A 41 3.60 14.26 0.37
N ILE A 42 2.94 14.33 1.53
CA ILE A 42 2.38 13.15 2.21
C ILE A 42 1.35 12.46 1.32
N LEU A 43 0.42 13.21 0.75
CA LEU A 43 -0.59 12.68 -0.16
C LEU A 43 0.04 12.03 -1.41
N THR A 44 1.04 12.67 -2.00
CA THR A 44 1.76 12.16 -3.18
C THR A 44 2.43 10.81 -2.89
N ILE A 45 3.16 10.72 -1.77
CA ILE A 45 3.78 9.46 -1.32
C ILE A 45 2.70 8.40 -1.04
N GLY A 46 1.60 8.80 -0.40
CA GLY A 46 0.46 7.93 -0.10
C GLY A 46 -0.17 7.35 -1.37
N THR A 47 -0.36 8.15 -2.42
CA THR A 47 -0.91 7.73 -3.71
C THR A 47 -0.01 6.70 -4.40
N HIS A 48 1.31 6.95 -4.47
CA HIS A 48 2.27 5.98 -5.03
C HIS A 48 2.34 4.69 -4.20
N SER A 49 2.29 4.82 -2.87
CA SER A 49 2.29 3.67 -1.96
C SER A 49 1.02 2.83 -2.08
N LEU A 50 -0.14 3.45 -2.28
CA LEU A 50 -1.41 2.78 -2.50
C LEU A 50 -1.38 1.88 -3.74
N LEU A 51 -0.80 2.38 -4.85
CA LEU A 51 -0.56 1.59 -6.06
C LEU A 51 0.33 0.38 -5.78
N ILE A 52 1.49 0.60 -5.13
CA ILE A 52 2.43 -0.49 -4.78
C ILE A 52 1.73 -1.57 -3.95
N LEU A 53 1.00 -1.17 -2.92
CA LEU A 53 0.27 -2.08 -2.04
C LEU A 53 -0.78 -2.87 -2.81
N PHE A 54 -1.57 -2.19 -3.64
CA PHE A 54 -2.58 -2.83 -4.48
C PHE A 54 -1.99 -3.91 -5.38
N MET A 55 -0.87 -3.62 -6.05
CA MET A 55 -0.21 -4.56 -6.94
C MET A 55 0.35 -5.78 -6.18
N ILE A 56 0.94 -5.56 -5.00
CA ILE A 56 1.45 -6.66 -4.16
C ILE A 56 0.30 -7.57 -3.70
N ILE A 57 -0.78 -6.98 -3.20
CA ILE A 57 -1.92 -7.74 -2.67
C ILE A 57 -2.61 -8.53 -3.78
N THR A 58 -2.96 -7.87 -4.90
CA THR A 58 -3.63 -8.57 -6.01
C THR A 58 -2.76 -9.62 -6.66
N GLY A 59 -1.46 -9.34 -6.86
CA GLY A 59 -0.53 -10.33 -7.37
C GLY A 59 -0.42 -11.57 -6.49
N ARG A 60 -0.49 -11.40 -5.17
CA ARG A 60 -0.54 -12.53 -4.24
C ARG A 60 -1.87 -13.28 -4.32
N ILE A 61 -3.00 -12.58 -4.28
CA ILE A 61 -4.34 -13.19 -4.33
C ILE A 61 -4.50 -14.04 -5.60
N ILE A 62 -4.10 -13.52 -6.76
CA ILE A 62 -4.18 -14.28 -8.02
C ILE A 62 -3.29 -15.54 -7.97
N ARG A 63 -2.08 -15.47 -7.40
CA ARG A 63 -1.21 -16.64 -7.27
C ARG A 63 -1.81 -17.72 -6.37
N GLU A 64 -2.38 -17.32 -5.25
CA GLU A 64 -3.06 -18.26 -4.33
C GLU A 64 -4.29 -18.88 -5.00
N ALA A 65 -5.08 -18.08 -5.75
CA ALA A 65 -6.21 -18.59 -6.51
C ALA A 65 -5.77 -19.64 -7.54
N ILE A 66 -4.70 -19.38 -8.30
CA ILE A 66 -4.16 -20.33 -9.30
C ILE A 66 -3.60 -21.59 -8.62
N LEU A 67 -3.04 -21.48 -7.42
CA LEU A 67 -2.49 -22.62 -6.69
C LEU A 67 -3.58 -23.58 -6.19
N HIS A 68 -4.73 -23.03 -5.80
CA HIS A 68 -5.77 -23.78 -5.10
C HIS A 68 -7.02 -24.07 -5.94
N ARG A 69 -7.16 -23.41 -7.09
CA ARG A 69 -8.27 -23.60 -8.02
C ARG A 69 -7.69 -23.96 -9.38
N ASP A 70 -8.41 -24.80 -10.12
CA ASP A 70 -8.00 -25.30 -11.45
C ASP A 70 -8.12 -24.21 -12.53
N LEU A 71 -7.45 -23.08 -12.30
CA LEU A 71 -7.44 -21.93 -13.19
C LEU A 71 -6.44 -22.16 -14.33
N PRO A 72 -6.76 -21.69 -15.55
CA PRO A 72 -5.85 -21.77 -16.69
C PRO A 72 -4.46 -21.16 -16.43
N ASP A 73 -3.41 -21.89 -16.85
CA ASP A 73 -2.00 -21.46 -16.75
C ASP A 73 -1.70 -20.11 -17.42
N GLU A 74 -2.52 -19.70 -18.38
CA GLU A 74 -2.42 -18.40 -19.07
C GLU A 74 -2.52 -17.22 -18.09
N PHE A 75 -3.30 -17.33 -17.02
CA PHE A 75 -3.40 -16.27 -16.01
C PHE A 75 -2.07 -16.09 -15.27
N LEU A 76 -1.36 -17.19 -14.98
CA LEU A 76 -0.04 -17.12 -14.35
C LEU A 76 1.00 -16.51 -15.31
N ALA A 77 0.94 -16.87 -16.59
CA ALA A 77 1.82 -16.32 -17.60
C ALA A 77 1.60 -14.81 -17.77
N GLU A 78 0.35 -14.36 -17.84
CA GLU A 78 0.01 -12.94 -17.94
C GLU A 78 0.42 -12.17 -16.68
N LEU A 79 0.17 -12.72 -15.50
CA LEU A 79 0.60 -12.13 -14.23
C LEU A 79 2.12 -11.95 -14.18
N ASN A 80 2.87 -13.00 -14.54
CA ASN A 80 4.32 -12.96 -14.58
C ASN A 80 4.84 -11.94 -15.59
N GLU A 81 4.21 -11.84 -16.77
CA GLU A 81 4.56 -10.85 -17.78
C GLU A 81 4.29 -9.41 -17.30
N PHE A 82 3.14 -9.18 -16.68
CA PHE A 82 2.78 -7.89 -16.10
C PHE A 82 3.84 -7.42 -15.09
N PHE A 83 4.21 -8.28 -14.14
CA PHE A 83 5.23 -7.95 -13.14
C PHE A 83 6.64 -7.91 -13.71
N ARG A 84 6.96 -8.68 -14.75
CA ARG A 84 8.28 -8.65 -15.42
C ARG A 84 8.58 -7.30 -16.05
N ARG A 85 7.56 -6.64 -16.61
CA ARG A 85 7.72 -5.31 -17.24
C ARG A 85 8.14 -4.23 -16.24
N LYS A 86 7.80 -4.39 -14.95
CA LYS A 86 8.18 -3.49 -13.84
C LYS A 86 8.06 -2.00 -14.18
N LYS A 87 7.05 -1.56 -14.96
CA LYS A 87 6.97 -0.15 -15.38
C LYS A 87 6.44 0.75 -14.26
N ALA A 88 5.45 0.28 -13.52
CA ALA A 88 4.78 1.07 -12.49
C ALA A 88 5.64 1.31 -11.25
N TYR A 89 6.34 0.30 -10.74
CA TYR A 89 7.13 0.42 -9.50
C TYR A 89 8.26 1.46 -9.56
N PRO A 90 9.13 1.49 -10.58
CA PRO A 90 10.16 2.52 -10.70
C PRO A 90 9.57 3.91 -10.90
N ALA A 91 8.45 4.03 -11.63
CA ALA A 91 7.76 5.30 -11.81
C ALA A 91 7.21 5.84 -10.48
N ALA A 92 6.53 4.97 -9.71
CA ALA A 92 6.03 5.27 -8.37
C ALA A 92 7.14 5.71 -7.41
N LEU A 93 8.25 4.95 -7.40
CA LEU A 93 9.41 5.25 -6.55
C LEU A 93 10.08 6.56 -6.95
N LEU A 94 10.22 6.82 -8.25
CA LEU A 94 10.79 8.05 -8.77
C LEU A 94 9.89 9.26 -8.43
N GLY A 95 8.56 9.12 -8.53
CA GLY A 95 7.58 10.11 -8.08
C GLY A 95 7.77 10.45 -6.61
N ALA A 96 7.72 9.43 -5.74
CA ALA A 96 7.89 9.58 -4.30
C ALA A 96 9.26 10.19 -3.91
N VAL A 97 10.36 9.72 -4.51
CA VAL A 97 11.70 10.26 -4.23
C VAL A 97 11.83 11.70 -4.72
N SER A 98 11.28 12.04 -5.88
CA SER A 98 11.39 13.39 -6.44
C SER A 98 10.66 14.43 -5.59
N ILE A 99 9.47 14.12 -5.06
CA ILE A 99 8.72 15.06 -4.20
C ILE A 99 9.42 15.25 -2.84
N VAL A 100 10.00 14.18 -2.28
CA VAL A 100 10.82 14.27 -1.06
C VAL A 100 12.06 15.13 -1.30
N ALA A 101 12.77 14.91 -2.41
CA ALA A 101 13.95 15.69 -2.77
C ALA A 101 13.62 17.19 -2.91
N ALA A 102 12.50 17.53 -3.58
CA ALA A 102 12.05 18.92 -3.70
C ALA A 102 11.74 19.54 -2.33
N GLY A 103 11.09 18.81 -1.43
CA GLY A 103 10.80 19.25 -0.06
C GLY A 103 12.07 19.48 0.78
N VAL A 104 13.03 18.55 0.71
CA VAL A 104 14.33 18.68 1.40
C VAL A 104 15.11 19.89 0.88
N LEU A 105 15.13 20.12 -0.44
CA LEU A 105 15.80 21.29 -1.00
C LEU A 105 15.12 22.60 -0.61
N GLY A 106 13.81 22.58 -0.36
CA GLY A 106 13.07 23.74 0.16
C GLY A 106 13.52 24.13 1.56
N THR A 107 13.72 23.17 2.46
CA THR A 107 14.22 23.45 3.82
C THR A 107 15.73 23.71 3.87
N ALA A 108 16.48 23.09 2.95
CA ALA A 108 17.93 23.27 2.83
C ALA A 108 18.34 24.70 2.43
N GLN A 109 17.46 25.47 1.78
CA GLN A 109 17.73 26.87 1.44
C GLN A 109 18.16 27.68 2.68
N SER A 110 17.41 27.55 3.78
CA SER A 110 17.67 28.28 5.02
C SER A 110 18.87 27.73 5.78
N ALA A 111 19.12 26.42 5.70
CA ALA A 111 20.16 25.73 6.46
C ALA A 111 21.55 25.81 5.80
N LEU A 112 21.61 25.77 4.47
CA LEU A 112 22.84 25.65 3.68
C LEU A 112 23.12 26.88 2.79
N GLY A 113 22.25 27.90 2.80
CA GLY A 113 22.42 29.10 1.98
C GLY A 113 22.26 28.86 0.47
N LEU A 114 21.49 27.83 0.08
CA LEU A 114 21.26 27.54 -1.33
C LEU A 114 20.43 28.65 -2.00
N PRO A 115 20.65 28.95 -3.29
CA PRO A 115 19.80 29.87 -4.04
C PRO A 115 18.33 29.38 -4.07
N PRO A 116 17.33 30.27 -3.98
CA PRO A 116 15.91 29.90 -4.09
C PRO A 116 15.54 29.15 -5.39
N MET A 117 16.29 29.43 -6.46
CA MET A 117 16.13 28.76 -7.76
C MET A 117 16.36 27.25 -7.70
N THR A 118 17.15 26.75 -6.74
CA THR A 118 17.40 25.32 -6.57
C THR A 118 16.14 24.57 -6.15
N HIS A 119 15.39 25.10 -5.17
CA HIS A 119 14.12 24.53 -4.76
C HIS A 119 13.08 24.64 -5.89
N MET A 120 13.01 25.79 -6.57
CA MET A 120 12.08 26.00 -7.68
C MET A 120 12.30 24.99 -8.82
N LEU A 121 13.55 24.81 -9.26
CA LEU A 121 13.89 23.84 -10.31
C LEU A 121 13.57 22.41 -9.88
N ALA A 122 13.93 22.02 -8.66
CA ALA A 122 13.61 20.72 -8.11
C ALA A 122 12.08 20.48 -8.02
N GLY A 123 11.32 21.50 -7.64
CA GLY A 123 9.86 21.46 -7.61
C GLY A 123 9.24 21.24 -9.00
N VAL A 124 9.72 21.96 -10.02
CA VAL A 124 9.25 21.77 -11.41
C VAL A 124 9.57 20.35 -11.91
N ILE A 125 10.79 19.86 -11.67
CA ILE A 125 11.17 18.48 -12.04
C ILE A 125 10.27 17.48 -11.32
N ALA A 126 10.05 17.65 -10.02
CA ALA A 126 9.17 16.78 -9.24
C ALA A 126 7.74 16.77 -9.79
N LEU A 127 7.17 17.92 -10.17
CA LEU A 127 5.84 17.98 -10.80
C LEU A 127 5.79 17.14 -12.08
N CYS A 128 6.75 17.33 -12.99
CA CYS A 128 6.80 16.59 -14.25
C CYS A 128 6.92 15.08 -14.02
N VAL A 129 7.80 14.67 -13.10
CA VAL A 129 8.01 13.26 -12.74
C VAL A 129 6.74 12.66 -12.14
N ASN A 130 6.07 13.36 -11.22
CA ASN A 130 4.87 12.85 -10.56
C ASN A 130 3.69 12.73 -11.53
N PHE A 131 3.50 13.68 -12.45
CA PHE A 131 2.48 13.56 -13.50
C PHE A 131 2.76 12.38 -14.43
N PHE A 132 4.00 12.21 -14.86
CA PHE A 132 4.40 11.04 -15.63
C PHE A 132 4.15 9.73 -14.86
N ALA A 133 4.53 9.68 -13.59
CA ALA A 133 4.31 8.51 -12.74
C ALA A 133 2.83 8.16 -12.63
N ILE A 134 1.95 9.12 -12.32
CA ILE A 134 0.51 8.91 -12.21
C ILE A 134 -0.09 8.38 -13.52
N LEU A 135 0.38 8.84 -14.68
CA LEU A 135 -0.08 8.31 -15.98
C LEU A 135 0.30 6.84 -16.17
N VAL A 136 1.54 6.47 -15.87
CA VAL A 136 2.03 5.08 -15.94
C VAL A 136 1.29 4.19 -14.94
N GLU A 137 1.07 4.68 -13.73
CA GLU A 137 0.35 3.98 -12.67
C GLU A 137 -1.11 3.75 -13.02
N THR A 138 -1.79 4.74 -13.60
CA THR A 138 -3.18 4.60 -14.04
C THR A 138 -3.33 3.48 -15.07
N GLN A 139 -2.40 3.40 -16.03
CA GLN A 139 -2.38 2.32 -17.02
C GLN A 139 -2.15 0.96 -16.35
N ALA A 140 -1.24 0.89 -15.38
CA ALA A 140 -0.94 -0.35 -14.66
C ALA A 140 -2.13 -0.80 -13.79
N VAL A 141 -2.82 0.12 -13.12
CA VAL A 141 -4.02 -0.17 -12.32
C VAL A 141 -5.14 -0.71 -13.20
N LEU A 142 -5.38 -0.10 -14.37
CA LEU A 142 -6.39 -0.58 -15.32
C LEU A 142 -6.07 -1.97 -15.86
N ALA A 143 -4.81 -2.20 -16.27
CA ALA A 143 -4.38 -3.51 -16.77
C ALA A 143 -4.51 -4.60 -15.69
N ASN A 144 -4.04 -4.32 -14.47
CA ASN A 144 -4.15 -5.26 -13.36
C ASN A 144 -5.61 -5.52 -12.95
N GLN A 145 -6.46 -4.48 -12.92
CA GLN A 145 -7.89 -4.64 -12.65
C GLN A 145 -8.56 -5.53 -13.72
N GLY A 146 -8.18 -5.37 -14.99
CA GLY A 146 -8.68 -6.24 -16.06
C GLY A 146 -8.30 -7.71 -15.86
N LEU A 147 -7.09 -7.99 -15.38
CA LEU A 147 -6.67 -9.35 -15.04
C LEU A 147 -7.45 -9.90 -13.84
N VAL A 148 -7.59 -9.12 -12.77
CA VAL A 148 -8.38 -9.49 -11.58
C VAL A 148 -9.83 -9.80 -11.95
N ASP A 149 -10.46 -8.97 -12.78
CA ASP A 149 -11.86 -9.15 -13.18
C ASP A 149 -12.04 -10.45 -14.00
N ARG A 150 -11.08 -10.83 -14.85
CA ARG A 150 -11.12 -12.09 -15.61
C ARG A 150 -10.88 -13.32 -14.72
N VAL A 151 -9.94 -13.24 -13.79
CA VAL A 151 -9.69 -14.32 -12.81
C VAL A 151 -10.92 -14.53 -11.95
N ALA A 152 -11.57 -13.45 -11.47
CA ALA A 152 -12.80 -13.55 -10.70
C ALA A 152 -13.93 -14.23 -11.50
N ALA A 153 -14.13 -13.84 -12.77
CA ALA A 153 -15.14 -14.47 -13.61
C ALA A 153 -14.87 -15.97 -13.85
N ALA A 154 -13.61 -16.37 -14.03
CA ALA A 154 -13.23 -17.77 -14.19
C ALA A 154 -13.45 -18.58 -12.89
N LEU A 155 -13.20 -17.98 -11.73
CA LEU A 155 -13.51 -18.59 -10.44
C LEU A 155 -15.02 -18.78 -10.24
N ASP A 156 -15.82 -17.77 -10.59
CA ASP A 156 -17.28 -17.85 -10.52
C ASP A 156 -17.82 -18.99 -11.41
N GLU A 157 -17.24 -19.23 -12.59
CA GLU A 157 -17.60 -20.34 -13.48
C GLU A 157 -17.27 -21.71 -12.85
N ILE A 158 -16.07 -21.86 -12.27
CA ILE A 158 -15.67 -23.08 -11.55
C ILE A 158 -16.63 -23.36 -10.39
N ASP A 159 -16.96 -22.34 -9.60
CA ASP A 159 -17.88 -22.50 -8.46
C ASP A 159 -19.29 -22.90 -8.92
N LEU A 160 -19.78 -22.35 -10.03
CA LEU A 160 -21.05 -22.76 -10.64
C LEU A 160 -21.03 -24.22 -11.11
N GLU A 161 -19.93 -24.68 -11.70
CA GLU A 161 -19.78 -26.08 -12.11
C GLU A 161 -19.77 -27.04 -10.93
N LEU A 162 -19.07 -26.69 -9.84
CA LEU A 162 -19.03 -27.50 -8.62
C LEU A 162 -20.43 -27.64 -8.00
N ILE A 163 -21.16 -26.51 -7.90
CA ILE A 163 -22.55 -26.50 -7.44
C ILE A 163 -23.43 -27.39 -8.31
N ALA A 164 -23.28 -27.34 -9.64
CA ALA A 164 -24.03 -28.18 -10.56
C ALA A 164 -23.72 -29.69 -10.39
N LYS A 165 -22.50 -30.03 -9.97
CA LYS A 165 -22.09 -31.40 -9.62
C LYS A 165 -22.55 -31.83 -8.21
N GLY A 166 -23.13 -30.93 -7.43
CA GLY A 166 -23.51 -31.18 -6.04
C GLY A 166 -22.32 -31.18 -5.08
N GLU A 167 -21.16 -30.70 -5.53
CA GLU A 167 -19.98 -30.49 -4.71
C GLU A 167 -20.06 -29.07 -4.12
N PRO A 168 -19.98 -28.91 -2.78
CA PRO A 168 -19.95 -27.58 -2.21
C PRO A 168 -18.71 -26.84 -2.73
N PRO A 169 -18.79 -25.54 -3.06
CA PRO A 169 -17.61 -24.75 -3.37
C PRO A 169 -16.64 -24.87 -2.20
N ALA A 170 -15.35 -24.96 -2.49
CA ALA A 170 -14.35 -25.05 -1.43
C ALA A 170 -14.55 -23.86 -0.48
N ASP A 171 -14.88 -24.15 0.78
CA ASP A 171 -14.94 -23.11 1.79
C ASP A 171 -13.54 -22.51 1.89
N ASP A 172 -13.45 -21.19 1.67
CA ASP A 172 -12.26 -20.41 1.97
C ASP A 172 -12.13 -20.31 3.50
N GLU A 173 -12.05 -21.43 4.20
CA GLU A 173 -11.81 -21.44 5.64
C GLU A 173 -10.43 -20.79 5.85
N PRO A 174 -10.37 -19.61 6.50
CA PRO A 174 -9.13 -18.87 6.52
C PRO A 174 -8.12 -19.65 7.37
N ASP A 175 -7.02 -20.09 6.73
CA ASP A 175 -5.90 -20.80 7.36
C ASP A 175 -5.63 -20.18 8.75
N PRO A 176 -5.82 -20.94 9.85
CA PRO A 176 -5.62 -20.42 11.19
C PRO A 176 -4.19 -19.88 11.39
N ARG A 177 -3.20 -20.40 10.64
CA ARG A 177 -1.83 -19.88 10.64
C ARG A 177 -1.73 -18.53 9.95
N ALA A 178 -2.54 -18.25 8.93
CA ALA A 178 -2.63 -16.92 8.32
C ALA A 178 -3.21 -15.89 9.30
N LYS A 179 -4.27 -16.24 10.02
CA LYS A 179 -4.84 -15.42 11.11
C LYS A 179 -3.80 -15.11 12.21
N SER A 180 -3.07 -16.14 12.65
CA SER A 180 -2.01 -16.00 13.65
C SER A 180 -0.87 -15.07 13.18
N ARG A 181 -0.42 -15.21 11.93
CA ARG A 181 0.61 -14.34 11.33
C ARG A 181 0.13 -12.88 11.22
N ALA A 182 -1.12 -12.66 10.80
CA ALA A 182 -1.71 -11.33 10.71
C ALA A 182 -1.83 -10.65 12.09
N ALA A 183 -2.29 -11.39 13.11
CA ALA A 183 -2.37 -10.88 14.49
C ALA A 183 -0.99 -10.48 15.02
N MET A 184 0.05 -11.28 14.74
CA MET A 184 1.43 -10.96 15.12
C MET A 184 1.95 -9.71 14.41
N ALA A 185 1.64 -9.56 13.12
CA ALA A 185 2.02 -8.37 12.36
C ALA A 185 1.36 -7.09 12.92
N VAL A 186 0.10 -7.17 13.36
CA VAL A 186 -0.58 -6.04 14.04
C VAL A 186 0.07 -5.75 15.39
N CYS A 187 0.34 -6.77 16.20
CA CYS A 187 1.06 -6.63 17.48
C CYS A 187 2.38 -5.88 17.31
N LEU A 188 3.22 -6.32 16.37
CA LEU A 188 4.55 -5.73 16.15
C LEU A 188 4.45 -4.37 15.46
N GLY A 189 3.55 -4.23 14.48
CA GLY A 189 3.35 -3.00 13.72
C GLY A 189 2.86 -1.85 14.59
N ALA A 190 2.06 -2.12 15.62
CA ALA A 190 1.60 -1.13 16.58
C ALA A 190 2.76 -0.42 17.32
N TRP A 191 3.94 -1.03 17.46
CA TRP A 191 5.08 -0.39 18.12
C TRP A 191 5.90 0.52 17.21
N LEU A 192 5.75 0.41 15.89
CA LEU A 192 6.56 1.19 14.96
C LEU A 192 6.41 2.71 15.13
N PRO A 193 5.20 3.27 15.33
CA PRO A 193 5.07 4.70 15.58
C PRO A 193 5.62 5.14 16.94
N TYR A 194 5.50 4.30 17.99
CA TYR A 194 6.13 4.56 19.30
C TYR A 194 7.64 4.67 19.17
N LEU A 195 8.26 3.70 18.50
CA LEU A 195 9.71 3.68 18.27
C LEU A 195 10.15 4.85 17.38
N TYR A 196 9.39 5.17 16.33
CA TYR A 196 9.65 6.33 15.48
C TYR A 196 9.61 7.63 16.29
N TRP A 197 8.57 7.84 17.10
CA TRP A 197 8.48 9.05 17.92
C TRP A 197 9.59 9.13 18.97
N GLY A 198 9.83 8.05 19.72
CA GLY A 198 10.87 8.05 20.74
C GLY A 198 12.26 8.26 20.15
N LEU A 199 12.63 7.47 19.13
CA LEU A 199 13.99 7.48 18.59
C LEU A 199 14.24 8.64 17.62
N VAL A 200 13.29 8.98 16.75
CA VAL A 200 13.49 9.96 15.67
C VAL A 200 13.01 11.34 16.07
N VAL A 201 11.76 11.48 16.50
CA VAL A 201 11.17 12.79 16.81
C VAL A 201 11.77 13.37 18.09
N TRP A 202 11.81 12.57 19.15
CA TRP A 202 12.29 12.98 20.46
C TRP A 202 13.75 12.59 20.73
N ARG A 203 14.45 12.07 19.72
CA ARG A 203 15.90 11.79 19.75
C ARG A 203 16.33 10.93 20.95
N GLY A 204 15.49 9.98 21.35
CA GLY A 204 15.72 9.09 22.48
C GLY A 204 15.06 9.54 23.79
N ASP A 205 14.38 10.69 23.83
CA ASP A 205 13.61 11.12 25.00
C ASP A 205 12.22 10.47 25.01
N PHE A 206 12.14 9.27 25.58
CA PHE A 206 10.89 8.51 25.70
C PHE A 206 9.91 9.07 26.74
N SER A 207 10.30 10.07 27.56
CA SER A 207 9.35 10.71 28.50
C SER A 207 8.25 11.49 27.77
N GLN A 208 8.51 11.88 26.51
CA GLN A 208 7.59 12.61 25.64
C GLN A 208 6.61 11.70 24.88
N VAL A 209 6.70 10.37 25.05
CA VAL A 209 5.89 9.41 24.28
C VAL A 209 5.01 8.60 25.21
N SER A 210 3.69 8.71 25.03
CA SER A 210 2.73 7.87 25.75
C SER A 210 2.81 6.43 25.28
N ILE A 211 2.89 5.49 26.24
CA ILE A 211 2.91 4.04 26.00
C ILE A 211 1.49 3.48 25.78
N HIS A 212 0.47 4.14 26.32
CA HIS A 212 -0.89 3.62 26.43
C HIS A 212 -1.52 3.09 25.13
N PRO A 213 -1.57 3.85 24.01
CA PRO A 213 -2.22 3.34 22.80
C PRO A 213 -1.52 2.11 22.24
N TRP A 214 -0.20 2.02 22.38
CA TRP A 214 0.60 0.92 21.81
C TRP A 214 0.48 -0.37 22.62
N LEU A 215 0.42 -0.25 23.94
CA LEU A 215 0.21 -1.39 24.83
C LEU A 215 -1.18 -2.00 24.62
N GLU A 216 -2.21 -1.16 24.46
CA GLU A 216 -3.58 -1.62 24.24
C GLU A 216 -3.73 -2.39 22.92
N PHE A 217 -3.19 -1.86 21.81
CA PHE A 217 -3.17 -2.57 20.52
C PHE A 217 -2.38 -3.89 20.58
N SER A 218 -1.31 -3.91 21.38
CA SER A 218 -0.49 -5.11 21.56
C SER A 218 -1.19 -6.19 22.36
N ILE A 219 -1.88 -5.81 23.44
CA ILE A 219 -2.69 -6.73 24.24
C ILE A 219 -3.82 -7.30 23.38
N ALA A 220 -4.52 -6.45 22.63
CA ALA A 220 -5.58 -6.88 21.72
C ALA A 220 -5.05 -7.85 20.66
N GLY A 221 -3.93 -7.54 20.01
CA GLY A 221 -3.31 -8.43 19.03
C GLY A 221 -2.85 -9.77 19.65
N PHE A 222 -2.35 -9.76 20.88
CA PHE A 222 -1.89 -10.98 21.56
C PHE A 222 -3.07 -11.88 21.96
N LEU A 223 -4.18 -11.29 22.38
CA LEU A 223 -5.43 -12.01 22.64
C LEU A 223 -5.96 -12.67 21.36
N VAL A 224 -6.02 -11.92 20.25
CA VAL A 224 -6.43 -12.46 18.95
C VAL A 224 -5.49 -13.58 18.49
N TRP A 225 -4.18 -13.41 18.66
CA TRP A 225 -3.19 -14.44 18.36
C TRP A 225 -3.39 -15.72 19.19
N GLY A 226 -3.62 -15.56 20.50
CA GLY A 226 -3.88 -16.67 21.42
C GLY A 226 -5.13 -17.46 21.04
N LEU A 227 -6.23 -16.75 20.76
CA LEU A 227 -7.49 -17.35 20.32
C LEU A 227 -7.35 -18.08 18.97
N ALA A 228 -6.63 -17.49 18.01
CA ALA A 228 -6.36 -18.13 16.73
C ALA A 228 -5.52 -19.41 16.89
N ARG A 229 -4.57 -19.42 17.83
CA ARG A 229 -3.73 -20.59 18.11
C ARG A 229 -4.50 -21.71 18.79
N THR A 230 -5.41 -21.40 19.72
CA THR A 230 -6.26 -22.42 20.34
C THR A 230 -7.21 -23.05 19.34
N ALA A 231 -7.76 -22.26 18.40
CA ALA A 231 -8.58 -22.78 17.31
C ALA A 231 -7.77 -23.67 16.35
N LEU A 232 -6.52 -23.31 16.03
CA LEU A 232 -5.64 -24.17 15.24
C LEU A 232 -5.36 -25.50 15.95
N ALA A 233 -5.16 -25.49 17.26
CA ALA A 233 -4.88 -26.69 18.04
C ALA A 233 -6.09 -27.64 18.09
N SER A 234 -7.32 -27.13 18.13
CA SER A 234 -8.52 -27.96 18.08
C SER A 234 -8.70 -28.64 16.72
N VAL A 235 -8.50 -27.90 15.61
CA VAL A 235 -8.60 -28.45 14.24
C VAL A 235 -7.59 -29.59 14.05
N LEU A 236 -6.33 -29.39 14.45
CA LEU A 236 -5.29 -30.43 14.34
C LEU A 236 -5.58 -31.67 15.20
N GLN A 237 -6.31 -31.51 16.32
CA GLN A 237 -6.71 -32.64 17.17
C GLN A 237 -7.87 -33.44 16.58
N GLU A 238 -8.79 -32.79 15.86
CA GLU A 238 -9.88 -33.45 15.13
C GLU A 238 -9.33 -34.23 13.92
N GLU A 239 -8.47 -33.60 13.10
CA GLU A 239 -7.82 -34.28 11.97
C GLU A 239 -7.04 -35.53 12.40
N ALA A 240 -6.35 -35.49 13.53
CA ALA A 240 -5.59 -36.63 14.07
C ALA A 240 -6.47 -37.75 14.67
N ARG A 241 -7.75 -37.49 14.93
CA ARG A 241 -8.70 -38.51 15.41
C ARG A 241 -9.38 -39.24 14.25
N ASP A 242 -9.52 -38.58 13.11
CA ASP A 242 -10.19 -39.12 11.93
C ASP A 242 -9.24 -39.89 10.99
N SER A 243 -7.92 -39.83 11.24
CA SER A 243 -6.85 -40.57 10.56
C SER A 243 -6.49 -41.89 11.23
#